data_AF-A0A1I3Q5K8-F1
#
_entry.id   AF-A0A1I3Q5K8-F1
#
_cell.length_a   1.000
_cell.length_b   1.000
_cell.length_c   1.000
_cell.angle_alpha   90.00
_cell.angle_beta   90.00
_cell.angle_gamma   90.00
#
_symmetry.space_group_name_H-M   'P 1'
#
loop_
_entity.id
_entity.type
_entity.pdbx_description
1 polymer ?
#
loop_
_entity_poly.entity_id
_entity_poly.type
_entity_poly.pdbx_seq_one_letter_code
_entity_poly.pdbx_strand_id
1 'polypeptide(L)'
;MAKNNNSLISVRLLACTLLTFMLSAHVAAQHGRTNHAHVGIIYPLSTNGKTAASDTNKFSLHLLAGISQQEDALLIAGISGIVKGNAYGTLVSGISNHVGKEADGVQVAGILNHIDGRAQGVQIAGLVNSTGNAQGLQIAGLMNKAGNANTQVAGLINVAKKVKGAQIAGLINIAEESDYPIGILNIIKEGEMQLGLATDEGGNAMVTLRSGGKVMYGLLGIGYHFGYEEARYVIEAGLGAHLITAKAFRLNAELASAAMTNFEEGVYGRQSLRVLAGYRIVPRFEVFAGPTFNHLMFENDQPDIRDNRYLWTSHGDDVFNGFYLGGIVGVQFSL
;
A
#
# COMPACT_ATOMS: atom_id res chain seq x y z
N MET A 1 11.96 -61.81 58.19
CA MET A 1 12.42 -61.09 56.98
C MET A 1 11.83 -59.68 56.99
N ALA A 2 12.49 -58.71 57.63
CA ALA A 2 12.00 -57.33 57.72
C ALA A 2 13.19 -56.35 57.79
N LYS A 3 13.95 -56.28 56.70
CA LYS A 3 15.04 -55.30 56.51
C LYS A 3 15.15 -55.02 55.01
N ASN A 4 14.34 -54.10 54.47
CA ASN A 4 14.74 -53.32 53.28
C ASN A 4 13.80 -52.16 52.85
N ASN A 5 12.62 -51.97 53.42
CA ASN A 5 11.70 -50.93 52.92
C ASN A 5 12.20 -49.50 53.15
N ASN A 6 12.97 -49.24 54.21
CA ASN A 6 13.43 -47.89 54.51
C ASN A 6 14.52 -47.38 53.55
N SER A 7 15.34 -48.27 52.96
CA SER A 7 16.37 -47.89 51.97
C SER A 7 15.73 -47.52 50.63
N LEU A 8 14.69 -48.25 50.22
CA LEU A 8 13.96 -47.98 48.98
C LEU A 8 13.21 -46.64 49.03
N ILE A 9 12.62 -46.32 50.19
CA ILE A 9 11.91 -45.05 50.42
C ILE A 9 12.89 -43.87 50.39
N SER A 10 14.06 -44.00 51.02
CA SER A 10 15.07 -42.93 51.05
C SER A 10 15.73 -42.70 49.68
N VAL A 11 15.98 -43.75 48.89
CA VAL A 11 16.46 -43.61 47.50
C VAL A 11 15.41 -42.93 46.61
N ARG A 12 14.12 -43.27 46.76
CA ARG A 12 13.03 -42.61 46.02
C ARG A 12 12.87 -41.15 46.43
N LEU A 13 12.99 -40.83 47.72
CA LEU A 13 12.92 -39.45 48.21
C LEU A 13 14.07 -38.61 47.65
N LEU A 14 15.28 -39.16 47.62
CA LEU A 14 16.48 -38.52 47.07
C LEU A 14 16.36 -38.29 45.56
N ALA A 15 15.86 -39.29 44.81
CA ALA A 15 15.60 -39.16 43.38
C ALA A 15 14.53 -38.09 43.08
N CYS A 16 13.45 -38.04 43.87
CA CYS A 16 12.43 -36.99 43.75
C CYS A 16 13.00 -35.60 44.07
N THR A 17 13.85 -35.47 45.10
CA THR A 17 14.48 -34.18 45.43
C THR A 17 15.44 -33.71 44.34
N LEU A 18 16.28 -34.60 43.82
CA LEU A 18 17.15 -34.31 42.67
C LEU A 18 16.35 -33.93 41.42
N LEU A 19 15.26 -34.63 41.13
CA LEU A 19 14.39 -34.31 40.00
C LEU A 19 13.73 -32.93 40.18
N THR A 20 13.20 -32.62 41.37
CA THR A 20 12.64 -31.30 41.67
C THR A 20 13.69 -30.19 41.61
N PHE A 21 14.93 -30.47 42.04
CA PHE A 21 16.03 -29.51 41.99
C PHE A 21 16.52 -29.28 40.55
N MET A 22 16.52 -30.32 39.72
CA MET A 22 16.82 -30.20 38.28
C MET A 22 15.71 -29.46 37.53
N LEU A 23 14.44 -29.71 37.86
CA LEU A 23 13.29 -28.98 37.33
C LEU A 23 13.32 -27.51 37.74
N SER A 24 13.59 -27.20 39.01
CA SER A 24 13.68 -25.81 39.48
C SER A 24 14.92 -25.08 38.95
N ALA A 25 16.06 -25.78 38.76
CA ALA A 25 17.22 -25.23 38.08
C ALA A 25 16.97 -24.94 36.59
N HIS A 26 16.17 -25.77 35.90
CA HIS A 26 15.73 -25.50 34.53
C HIS A 26 14.78 -24.29 34.45
N VAL A 27 13.87 -24.13 35.41
CA VAL A 27 12.97 -22.97 35.49
C VAL A 27 13.74 -21.68 35.81
N ALA A 28 14.77 -21.75 36.67
CA ALA A 28 15.62 -20.60 37.00
C ALA A 28 16.60 -20.22 35.88
N ALA A 29 16.98 -21.16 34.99
CA ALA A 29 17.85 -20.92 33.85
C ALA A 29 17.15 -20.27 32.64
N GLN A 30 15.84 -20.05 32.70
CA GLN A 30 15.00 -19.52 31.61
C GLN A 30 14.60 -18.04 31.74
N HIS A 31 15.26 -17.27 32.62
CA HIS A 31 15.00 -15.83 32.68
C HIS A 31 16.02 -15.05 31.85
N GLY A 32 15.53 -14.51 30.74
CA GLY A 32 16.21 -13.48 29.96
C GLY A 32 16.60 -12.29 30.83
N ARG A 33 17.76 -11.72 30.57
CA ARG A 33 18.25 -10.55 31.29
C ARG A 33 17.72 -9.28 30.66
N THR A 34 17.57 -8.23 31.47
CA THR A 34 17.33 -6.88 30.97
C THR A 34 18.66 -6.12 30.94
N ASN A 35 19.08 -5.66 29.77
CA ASN A 35 20.33 -4.94 29.57
C ASN A 35 20.04 -3.51 29.12
N HIS A 36 20.84 -2.55 29.58
CA HIS A 36 20.73 -1.18 29.10
C HIS A 36 21.26 -1.04 27.66
N ALA A 37 22.31 -1.78 27.31
CA ALA A 37 22.94 -1.73 26.00
C ALA A 37 23.36 -3.13 25.53
N HIS A 38 23.17 -3.41 24.24
CA HIS A 38 23.60 -4.63 23.56
C HIS A 38 24.40 -4.27 22.33
N VAL A 39 25.71 -4.53 22.35
CA VAL A 39 26.60 -4.20 21.24
C VAL A 39 27.19 -5.47 20.67
N GLY A 40 27.23 -5.61 19.35
CA GLY A 40 27.80 -6.80 18.73
C GLY A 40 28.14 -6.66 17.25
N ILE A 41 28.83 -7.66 16.72
CA ILE A 41 29.08 -7.77 15.28
C ILE A 41 27.96 -8.57 14.63
N ILE A 42 27.77 -9.78 15.11
CA ILE A 42 26.76 -10.74 14.64
C ILE A 42 26.43 -11.65 15.81
N TYR A 43 25.21 -12.16 15.93
CA TYR A 43 24.94 -13.22 16.91
C TYR A 43 25.83 -14.46 16.68
N PRO A 44 26.43 -15.08 17.71
CA PRO A 44 26.40 -14.72 19.14
C PRO A 44 27.55 -13.80 19.58
N LEU A 45 28.40 -13.31 18.67
CA LEU A 45 29.50 -12.39 18.95
C LEU A 45 28.99 -10.97 19.30
N SER A 46 28.55 -10.82 20.55
CA SER A 46 28.00 -9.59 21.14
C SER A 46 28.14 -9.58 22.66
N THR A 47 27.86 -8.44 23.32
CA THR A 47 27.86 -8.31 24.79
C THR A 47 26.89 -9.26 25.49
N ASN A 48 25.81 -9.68 24.83
CA ASN A 48 24.83 -10.62 25.38
C ASN A 48 25.12 -12.08 24.99
N GLY A 49 26.16 -12.34 24.18
CA GLY A 49 26.61 -13.70 23.86
C GLY A 49 25.50 -14.60 23.29
N LYS A 50 25.45 -15.84 23.79
CA LYS A 50 24.46 -16.86 23.37
C LYS A 50 23.05 -16.60 23.90
N THR A 51 22.91 -15.82 24.98
CA THR A 51 21.60 -15.52 25.61
C THR A 51 20.89 -14.34 24.96
N ALA A 52 21.53 -13.65 24.01
CA ALA A 52 20.97 -12.51 23.30
C ALA A 52 19.51 -12.72 22.87
N ALA A 53 19.19 -13.88 22.28
CA ALA A 53 17.84 -14.21 21.80
C ALA A 53 16.76 -14.30 22.89
N SER A 54 17.13 -14.43 24.17
CA SER A 54 16.22 -14.40 25.32
C SER A 54 16.27 -13.08 26.09
N ASP A 55 17.21 -12.19 25.79
CA ASP A 55 17.47 -10.97 26.57
C ASP A 55 16.68 -9.76 26.03
N THR A 56 16.28 -8.87 26.93
CA THR A 56 15.64 -7.59 26.64
C THR A 56 16.67 -6.47 26.68
N ASN A 57 16.63 -5.54 25.72
CA ASN A 57 17.56 -4.43 25.64
C ASN A 57 16.84 -3.08 25.55
N LYS A 58 17.42 -2.03 26.13
CA LYS A 58 16.98 -0.65 25.84
C LYS A 58 17.59 -0.12 24.55
N PHE A 59 18.89 -0.32 24.38
CA PHE A 59 19.65 0.11 23.21
C PHE A 59 20.42 -1.06 22.61
N SER A 60 20.36 -1.22 21.29
CA SER A 60 21.08 -2.26 20.57
C SER A 60 21.82 -1.68 19.37
N LEU A 61 23.10 -2.02 19.22
CA LEU A 61 23.95 -1.60 18.10
C LEU A 61 24.71 -2.78 17.54
N HIS A 62 24.45 -3.13 16.28
CA HIS A 62 25.03 -4.28 15.61
C HIS A 62 25.71 -3.89 14.29
N LEU A 63 26.95 -4.35 14.08
CA LEU A 63 27.64 -4.13 12.80
C LEU A 63 26.96 -4.87 11.65
N LEU A 64 26.57 -6.13 11.86
CA LEU A 64 25.90 -6.96 10.85
C LEU A 64 24.48 -7.32 11.31
N ALA A 65 24.34 -8.20 12.29
CA ALA A 65 23.03 -8.68 12.72
C ALA A 65 22.88 -8.78 14.23
N GLY A 66 21.76 -8.28 14.73
CA GLY A 66 21.36 -8.33 16.13
C GLY A 66 20.19 -9.28 16.35
N ILE A 67 20.21 -10.00 17.46
CA ILE A 67 19.06 -10.78 17.92
C ILE A 67 18.76 -10.48 19.37
N SER A 68 17.49 -10.22 19.67
CA SER A 68 17.00 -9.97 21.03
C SER A 68 15.61 -10.56 21.25
N GLN A 69 15.21 -10.69 22.52
CA GLN A 69 13.84 -11.04 22.87
C GLN A 69 12.92 -9.82 22.83
N GLN A 70 13.42 -8.65 23.21
CA GLN A 70 12.67 -7.39 23.19
C GLN A 70 13.63 -6.19 23.10
N GLU A 71 13.18 -5.15 22.41
CA GLU A 71 13.85 -3.83 22.37
C GLU A 71 12.91 -2.78 22.97
N ASP A 72 13.37 -1.96 23.91
CA ASP A 72 12.53 -0.98 24.61
C ASP A 72 12.65 0.45 24.05
N ALA A 73 13.71 0.77 23.30
CA ALA A 73 13.89 2.13 22.76
C ALA A 73 14.54 2.21 21.37
N LEU A 74 15.70 1.60 21.14
CA LEU A 74 16.43 1.76 19.88
C LEU A 74 17.25 0.52 19.50
N LEU A 75 17.08 0.05 18.27
CA LEU A 75 17.97 -0.91 17.63
C LEU A 75 18.52 -0.31 16.33
N ILE A 76 19.84 -0.40 16.15
CA ILE A 76 20.53 -0.11 14.90
C ILE A 76 21.32 -1.35 14.48
N ALA A 77 21.11 -1.85 13.27
CA ALA A 77 21.87 -2.97 12.70
C ALA A 77 22.34 -2.68 11.26
N GLY A 78 23.58 -3.01 10.93
CA GLY A 78 24.08 -2.79 9.57
C GLY A 78 23.39 -3.64 8.50
N ILE A 79 22.93 -4.84 8.85
CA ILE A 79 22.17 -5.73 7.94
C ILE A 79 20.79 -6.03 8.50
N SER A 80 20.69 -6.68 9.65
CA SER A 80 19.40 -7.18 10.14
C SER A 80 19.21 -7.09 11.66
N GLY A 81 18.07 -6.54 12.07
CA GLY A 81 17.59 -6.57 13.44
C GLY A 81 16.49 -7.61 13.61
N ILE A 82 16.70 -8.58 14.51
CA ILE A 82 15.75 -9.67 14.78
C ILE A 82 15.29 -9.58 16.23
N VAL A 83 14.03 -9.19 16.44
CA VAL A 83 13.41 -9.11 17.76
C VAL A 83 12.37 -10.22 17.87
N LYS A 84 12.63 -11.25 18.68
CA LYS A 84 11.74 -12.42 18.80
C LYS A 84 10.40 -12.10 19.45
N GLY A 85 10.35 -11.05 20.27
CA GLY A 85 9.15 -10.60 20.98
C GLY A 85 8.71 -9.25 20.46
N ASN A 86 8.61 -8.29 21.38
CA ASN A 86 8.09 -6.95 21.08
C ASN A 86 9.23 -5.96 20.84
N ALA A 87 8.97 -4.95 20.03
CA ALA A 87 9.87 -3.82 19.86
C ALA A 87 9.13 -2.52 20.19
N TYR A 88 9.71 -1.70 21.03
CA TYR A 88 9.25 -0.36 21.38
C TYR A 88 10.31 0.65 20.96
N GLY A 89 9.87 1.76 20.39
CA GLY A 89 10.74 2.81 19.85
C GLY A 89 11.18 2.54 18.41
N THR A 90 12.47 2.75 18.13
CA THR A 90 12.98 2.85 16.76
C THR A 90 13.84 1.65 16.38
N LEU A 91 13.53 1.00 15.26
CA LEU A 91 14.35 -0.04 14.64
C LEU A 91 14.90 0.47 13.31
N VAL A 92 16.22 0.47 13.13
CA VAL A 92 16.88 0.84 11.88
C VAL A 92 17.81 -0.29 11.46
N SER A 93 17.56 -0.86 10.27
CA SER A 93 18.42 -1.89 9.70
C SER A 93 18.78 -1.60 8.25
N GLY A 94 20.02 -1.89 7.85
CA GLY A 94 20.44 -1.69 6.46
C GLY A 94 19.65 -2.53 5.45
N ILE A 95 19.25 -3.76 5.82
CA ILE A 95 18.46 -4.64 4.95
C ILE A 95 17.07 -4.93 5.54
N SER A 96 16.99 -5.47 6.75
CA SER A 96 15.70 -5.94 7.27
C SER A 96 15.51 -5.83 8.78
N ASN A 97 14.29 -5.50 9.19
CA ASN A 97 13.82 -5.67 10.56
C ASN A 97 12.81 -6.83 10.61
N HIS A 98 12.96 -7.72 11.58
CA HIS A 98 12.01 -8.81 11.85
C HIS A 98 11.56 -8.75 13.31
N VAL A 99 10.27 -8.58 13.55
CA VAL A 99 9.66 -8.55 14.88
C VAL A 99 8.61 -9.65 14.99
N GLY A 100 8.83 -10.62 15.88
CA GLY A 100 7.98 -11.80 16.00
C GLY A 100 6.63 -11.56 16.70
N LYS A 101 6.41 -10.36 17.26
CA LYS A 101 5.15 -9.95 17.88
C LYS A 101 4.79 -8.52 17.47
N GLU A 102 4.81 -7.60 18.42
CA GLU A 102 4.30 -6.24 18.29
C GLU A 102 5.44 -5.25 18.12
N ALA A 103 5.23 -4.23 17.27
CA ALA A 103 6.13 -3.10 17.13
C ALA A 103 5.38 -1.79 17.44
N ASP A 104 5.90 -0.94 18.32
CA ASP A 104 5.34 0.37 18.62
C ASP A 104 6.42 1.44 18.48
N GLY A 105 6.35 2.24 17.41
CA GLY A 105 7.29 3.29 17.08
C GLY A 105 7.66 3.34 15.60
N VAL A 106 8.95 3.50 15.29
CA VAL A 106 9.44 3.70 13.91
C VAL A 106 10.27 2.50 13.47
N GLN A 107 10.00 1.96 12.29
CA GLN A 107 10.77 0.87 11.70
C GLN A 107 11.28 1.27 10.31
N VAL A 108 12.59 1.29 10.13
CA VAL A 108 13.26 1.66 8.88
C VAL A 108 14.15 0.52 8.43
N ALA A 109 13.94 0.05 7.19
CA ALA A 109 14.74 -1.00 6.59
C ALA A 109 15.06 -0.65 5.12
N GLY A 110 16.27 -0.96 4.66
CA GLY A 110 16.62 -0.77 3.24
C GLY A 110 15.81 -1.66 2.29
N ILE A 111 15.33 -2.82 2.75
CA ILE A 111 14.56 -3.75 1.92
C ILE A 111 13.22 -4.12 2.58
N LEU A 112 13.24 -4.65 3.81
CA LEU A 112 12.07 -5.31 4.40
C LEU A 112 11.84 -4.96 5.86
N ASN A 113 10.64 -4.50 6.21
CA ASN A 113 10.12 -4.64 7.58
C ASN A 113 9.10 -5.76 7.64
N HIS A 114 9.30 -6.70 8.56
CA HIS A 114 8.38 -7.81 8.82
C HIS A 114 7.98 -7.85 10.30
N ILE A 115 6.70 -7.64 10.58
CA ILE A 115 6.15 -7.63 11.95
C ILE A 115 4.98 -8.62 11.98
N ASP A 116 5.08 -9.73 12.71
CA ASP A 116 4.05 -10.78 12.69
C ASP A 116 2.71 -10.30 13.26
N GLY A 117 2.76 -9.49 14.31
CA GLY A 117 1.60 -8.94 15.00
C GLY A 117 1.20 -7.56 14.48
N ARG A 118 0.92 -6.64 15.40
CA ARG A 118 0.56 -5.27 15.07
C ARG A 118 1.79 -4.36 15.11
N ALA A 119 1.86 -3.46 14.13
CA ALA A 119 2.80 -2.35 14.11
C ALA A 119 2.03 -1.04 14.29
N GLN A 120 2.32 -0.31 15.36
CA GLN A 120 1.81 1.02 15.62
C GLN A 120 2.90 2.05 15.34
N GLY A 121 2.58 3.09 14.58
CA GLY A 121 3.54 4.14 14.21
C GLY A 121 3.90 4.16 12.73
N VAL A 122 5.20 4.19 12.39
CA VAL A 122 5.67 4.41 11.02
C VAL A 122 6.58 3.28 10.56
N GLN A 123 6.27 2.68 9.42
CA GLN A 123 7.08 1.66 8.76
C GLN A 123 7.56 2.17 7.41
N ILE A 124 8.87 2.21 7.20
CA ILE A 124 9.50 2.62 5.93
C ILE A 124 10.42 1.51 5.49
N ALA A 125 10.17 0.96 4.30
CA ALA A 125 11.02 -0.04 3.67
C ALA A 125 11.38 0.40 2.24
N GLY A 126 12.60 0.11 1.80
CA GLY A 126 12.95 0.36 0.40
C GLY A 126 12.11 -0.47 -0.57
N LEU A 127 11.72 -1.70 -0.21
CA LEU A 127 10.89 -2.54 -1.06
C LEU A 127 9.57 -2.98 -0.41
N VAL A 128 9.59 -3.58 0.79
CA VAL A 128 8.41 -4.27 1.34
C VAL A 128 8.18 -3.98 2.81
N ASN A 129 6.94 -3.62 3.18
CA ASN A 129 6.45 -3.79 4.54
C ASN A 129 5.43 -4.93 4.58
N SER A 130 5.59 -5.85 5.52
CA SER A 130 4.63 -6.94 5.78
C SER A 130 4.29 -6.94 7.26
N THR A 131 3.02 -6.77 7.60
CA THR A 131 2.60 -6.70 8.99
C THR A 131 1.26 -7.39 9.22
N GLY A 132 1.01 -7.97 10.39
CA GLY A 132 -0.31 -8.48 10.75
C GLY A 132 -1.38 -7.38 10.76
N ASN A 133 -1.19 -6.31 11.55
CA ASN A 133 -2.02 -5.10 11.50
C ASN A 133 -1.17 -3.82 11.55
N ALA A 134 -1.36 -2.91 10.60
CA ALA A 134 -0.65 -1.64 10.53
C ALA A 134 -1.52 -0.49 11.07
N GLN A 135 -1.24 -0.05 12.28
CA GLN A 135 -1.87 1.10 12.93
C GLN A 135 -1.00 2.35 12.79
N GLY A 136 -1.03 2.94 11.60
CA GLY A 136 -0.27 4.15 11.30
C GLY A 136 0.04 4.23 9.81
N LEU A 137 1.29 4.58 9.47
CA LEU A 137 1.73 4.80 8.10
C LEU A 137 2.72 3.72 7.66
N GLN A 138 2.40 3.01 6.58
CA GLN A 138 3.35 2.12 5.89
C GLN A 138 3.78 2.76 4.55
N ILE A 139 5.09 2.87 4.33
CA ILE A 139 5.69 3.36 3.09
C ILE A 139 6.66 2.31 2.55
N ALA A 140 6.46 1.89 1.31
CA ALA A 140 7.32 0.92 0.66
C ALA A 140 7.59 1.30 -0.80
N GLY A 141 8.81 1.11 -1.30
CA GLY A 141 9.09 1.37 -2.72
C GLY A 141 8.38 0.40 -3.67
N LEU A 142 8.04 -0.81 -3.23
CA LEU A 142 7.33 -1.80 -4.05
C LEU A 142 5.97 -2.18 -3.48
N MET A 143 5.91 -2.70 -2.25
CA MET A 143 4.67 -3.27 -1.70
C MET A 143 4.47 -3.07 -0.21
N ASN A 144 3.24 -2.73 0.19
CA ASN A 144 2.79 -2.90 1.58
C ASN A 144 1.75 -4.03 1.67
N LYS A 145 1.87 -4.86 2.70
CA LYS A 145 0.91 -5.92 3.03
C LYS A 145 0.50 -5.83 4.49
N ALA A 146 -0.81 -5.80 4.74
CA ALA A 146 -1.37 -5.86 6.08
C ALA A 146 -2.65 -6.70 6.15
N GLY A 147 -3.05 -7.14 7.35
CA GLY A 147 -4.41 -7.59 7.62
C GLY A 147 -5.35 -6.39 7.66
N ASN A 148 -5.14 -5.47 8.60
CA ASN A 148 -5.78 -4.16 8.61
C ASN A 148 -4.74 -3.06 8.50
N ALA A 149 -5.04 -1.96 7.81
CA ALA A 149 -4.17 -0.80 7.70
C ALA A 149 -4.91 0.51 7.98
N ASN A 150 -4.21 1.51 8.50
CA ASN A 150 -4.71 2.89 8.47
C ASN A 150 -4.35 3.53 7.14
N THR A 151 -3.06 3.75 6.87
CA THR A 151 -2.59 4.35 5.61
C THR A 151 -1.45 3.52 5.02
N GLN A 152 -1.52 3.25 3.71
CA GLN A 152 -0.46 2.57 2.96
C GLN A 152 -0.06 3.40 1.74
N VAL A 153 1.23 3.54 1.52
CA VAL A 153 1.81 4.18 0.33
C VAL A 153 2.87 3.24 -0.26
N ALA A 154 2.61 2.72 -1.45
CA ALA A 154 3.52 1.84 -2.16
C ALA A 154 3.84 2.38 -3.55
N GLY A 155 5.05 2.12 -4.05
CA GLY A 155 5.36 2.44 -5.44
C GLY A 155 4.47 1.66 -6.42
N LEU A 156 4.18 0.38 -6.15
CA LEU A 156 3.43 -0.47 -7.09
C LEU A 156 2.15 -1.06 -6.50
N ILE A 157 2.20 -1.69 -5.32
CA ILE A 157 1.10 -2.54 -4.83
C ILE A 157 0.81 -2.33 -3.34
N ASN A 158 -0.45 -2.13 -2.98
CA ASN A 158 -0.89 -2.28 -1.59
C ASN A 158 -1.89 -3.42 -1.45
N VAL A 159 -1.75 -4.22 -0.39
CA VAL A 159 -2.68 -5.29 -0.04
C VAL A 159 -3.09 -5.15 1.42
N ALA A 160 -4.40 -5.09 1.66
CA ALA A 160 -4.99 -5.15 2.99
C ALA A 160 -6.30 -5.94 2.97
N LYS A 161 -6.87 -6.30 4.13
CA LYS A 161 -8.30 -6.65 4.21
C LYS A 161 -9.13 -5.39 4.37
N LYS A 162 -8.80 -4.56 5.37
CA LYS A 162 -9.48 -3.29 5.62
C LYS A 162 -8.51 -2.14 5.71
N VAL A 163 -8.82 -1.03 5.05
CA VAL A 163 -8.07 0.23 5.10
C VAL A 163 -8.96 1.34 5.60
N LYS A 164 -8.59 1.98 6.72
CA LYS A 164 -9.37 3.08 7.32
C LYS A 164 -9.08 4.44 6.69
N GLY A 165 -7.91 4.61 6.08
CA GLY A 165 -7.45 5.85 5.47
C GLY A 165 -7.11 5.65 3.99
N ALA A 166 -6.05 6.33 3.52
CA ALA A 166 -5.64 6.28 2.13
C ALA A 166 -4.83 5.02 1.80
N GLN A 167 -5.09 4.44 0.63
CA GLN A 167 -4.33 3.32 0.07
C GLN A 167 -3.76 3.75 -1.29
N ILE A 168 -2.51 4.20 -1.32
CA ILE A 168 -1.89 4.84 -2.50
C ILE A 168 -0.87 3.90 -3.12
N ALA A 169 -1.10 3.49 -4.37
CA ALA A 169 -0.22 2.62 -5.13
C ALA A 169 -0.08 3.14 -6.56
N GLY A 170 1.11 3.07 -7.14
CA GLY A 170 1.31 3.44 -8.55
C GLY A 170 0.54 2.55 -9.52
N LEU A 171 0.29 1.27 -9.18
CA LEU A 171 -0.43 0.33 -10.03
C LEU A 171 -1.72 -0.18 -9.39
N ILE A 172 -1.61 -0.97 -8.32
CA ILE A 172 -2.74 -1.79 -7.82
C ILE A 172 -2.96 -1.63 -6.33
N ASN A 173 -4.20 -1.36 -5.94
CA ASN A 173 -4.67 -1.51 -4.57
C ASN A 173 -5.61 -2.70 -4.47
N ILE A 174 -5.45 -3.56 -3.46
CA ILE A 174 -6.31 -4.71 -3.20
C ILE A 174 -6.81 -4.62 -1.75
N ALA A 175 -8.12 -4.60 -1.56
CA ALA A 175 -8.72 -4.73 -0.22
C ALA A 175 -10.14 -5.31 -0.25
N GLU A 176 -10.62 -5.77 0.90
CA GLU A 176 -12.05 -6.03 1.09
C GLU A 176 -12.80 -4.71 1.25
N GLU A 177 -12.26 -3.80 2.07
CA GLU A 177 -12.85 -2.50 2.39
C GLU A 177 -11.77 -1.41 2.35
N SER A 178 -11.96 -0.39 1.51
CA SER A 178 -11.10 0.80 1.40
C SER A 178 -11.87 1.91 0.71
N ASP A 179 -12.07 3.04 1.37
CA ASP A 179 -12.87 4.15 0.82
C ASP A 179 -12.05 5.08 -0.09
N TYR A 180 -10.74 5.18 0.17
CA TYR A 180 -9.81 6.09 -0.51
C TYR A 180 -8.65 5.36 -1.20
N PRO A 181 -8.90 4.41 -2.11
CA PRO A 181 -7.85 3.79 -2.89
C PRO A 181 -7.43 4.70 -4.05
N ILE A 182 -6.13 4.94 -4.18
CA ILE A 182 -5.54 5.75 -5.25
C ILE A 182 -4.54 4.86 -5.99
N GLY A 183 -4.89 4.48 -7.21
CA GLY A 183 -4.08 3.64 -8.08
C GLY A 183 -4.79 3.41 -9.40
N ILE A 184 -4.06 2.91 -10.40
CA ILE A 184 -4.60 2.66 -11.74
C ILE A 184 -5.74 1.65 -11.66
N LEU A 185 -5.57 0.59 -10.86
CA LEU A 185 -6.57 -0.44 -10.63
C LEU A 185 -6.78 -0.68 -9.13
N ASN A 186 -8.02 -0.55 -8.67
CA ASN A 186 -8.35 -0.71 -7.26
C ASN A 186 -9.37 -1.84 -7.09
N ILE A 187 -8.90 -3.01 -6.71
CA ILE A 187 -9.73 -4.21 -6.51
C ILE A 187 -10.27 -4.18 -5.08
N ILE A 188 -11.40 -3.49 -4.88
CA ILE A 188 -12.06 -3.34 -3.58
C ILE A 188 -13.36 -4.16 -3.55
N LYS A 189 -13.44 -5.16 -2.69
CA LYS A 189 -14.59 -6.10 -2.66
C LYS A 189 -15.92 -5.44 -2.30
N GLU A 190 -15.93 -4.56 -1.31
CA GLU A 190 -17.12 -3.77 -0.91
C GLU A 190 -17.25 -2.45 -1.69
N GLY A 191 -16.40 -2.25 -2.70
CA GLY A 191 -16.40 -1.09 -3.57
C GLY A 191 -17.25 -1.31 -4.82
N GLU A 192 -16.94 -0.56 -5.87
CA GLU A 192 -17.61 -0.70 -7.16
C GLU A 192 -16.59 -0.90 -8.28
N MET A 193 -16.95 -1.79 -9.21
CA MET A 193 -16.25 -1.96 -10.48
C MET A 193 -17.27 -1.80 -11.60
N GLN A 194 -16.99 -0.93 -12.56
CA GLN A 194 -17.94 -0.55 -13.60
C GLN A 194 -17.24 -0.51 -14.96
N LEU A 195 -17.88 -1.11 -15.95
CA LEU A 195 -17.49 -1.01 -17.35
C LEU A 195 -18.41 -0.02 -18.06
N GLY A 196 -17.87 0.97 -18.75
CA GLY A 196 -18.64 2.01 -19.40
C GLY A 196 -18.27 2.21 -20.86
N LEU A 197 -19.25 2.69 -21.63
CA LEU A 197 -19.07 3.21 -22.98
C LEU A 197 -19.38 4.70 -22.93
N ALA A 198 -18.48 5.52 -23.44
CA ALA A 198 -18.62 6.97 -23.42
C ALA A 198 -18.25 7.57 -24.78
N THR A 199 -18.86 8.70 -25.11
CA THR A 199 -18.42 9.56 -26.19
C THR A 199 -18.29 10.99 -25.71
N ASP A 200 -17.30 11.72 -26.23
CA ASP A 200 -17.09 13.14 -25.92
C ASP A 200 -17.34 14.04 -27.13
N GLU A 201 -17.31 15.35 -26.91
CA GLU A 201 -17.47 16.39 -27.94
C GLU A 201 -16.38 16.36 -29.02
N GLY A 202 -15.24 15.75 -28.72
CA GLY A 202 -14.14 15.57 -29.66
C GLY A 202 -14.40 14.43 -30.64
N GLY A 203 -15.44 13.62 -30.47
CA GLY A 203 -15.69 12.45 -31.31
C GLY A 203 -14.88 11.21 -30.89
N ASN A 204 -14.36 11.18 -29.67
CA ASN A 204 -13.76 9.98 -29.10
C ASN A 204 -14.86 9.07 -28.57
N ALA A 205 -14.90 7.81 -28.99
CA ALA A 205 -15.66 6.77 -28.30
C ALA A 205 -14.71 5.89 -27.48
N MET A 206 -15.05 5.67 -26.21
CA MET A 206 -14.16 5.03 -25.24
C MET A 206 -14.87 3.91 -24.49
N VAL A 207 -14.16 2.81 -24.30
CA VAL A 207 -14.45 1.78 -23.30
C VAL A 207 -13.67 2.16 -22.05
N THR A 208 -14.36 2.30 -20.91
CA THR A 208 -13.77 2.76 -19.65
C THR A 208 -14.05 1.76 -18.53
N LEU A 209 -13.03 1.44 -17.75
CA LEU A 209 -13.13 0.70 -16.51
C LEU A 209 -12.97 1.68 -15.35
N ARG A 210 -13.97 1.77 -14.48
CA ARG A 210 -13.89 2.46 -13.18
C ARG A 210 -13.83 1.41 -12.09
N SER A 211 -12.87 1.53 -11.17
CA SER A 211 -12.65 0.52 -10.14
C SER A 211 -12.13 1.18 -8.86
N GLY A 212 -12.85 0.99 -7.76
CA GLY A 212 -12.54 1.70 -6.51
C GLY A 212 -13.45 1.40 -5.33
N GLY A 213 -13.28 2.23 -4.29
CA GLY A 213 -14.01 2.19 -3.05
C GLY A 213 -15.33 2.95 -3.09
N LYS A 214 -15.90 3.21 -1.91
CA LYS A 214 -17.18 3.93 -1.76
C LYS A 214 -17.05 5.43 -2.04
N VAL A 215 -15.85 5.99 -1.94
CA VAL A 215 -15.59 7.43 -2.12
C VAL A 215 -14.73 7.70 -3.35
N MET A 216 -13.56 7.06 -3.46
CA MET A 216 -12.63 7.26 -4.58
C MET A 216 -12.50 6.02 -5.46
N TYR A 217 -12.22 6.23 -6.74
CA TYR A 217 -11.94 5.19 -7.71
C TYR A 217 -10.86 5.60 -8.69
N GLY A 218 -10.22 4.60 -9.29
CA GLY A 218 -9.36 4.76 -10.45
C GLY A 218 -10.17 4.54 -11.72
N LEU A 219 -9.75 5.17 -12.81
CA LEU A 219 -10.30 4.92 -14.14
C LEU A 219 -9.19 4.57 -15.12
N LEU A 220 -9.48 3.66 -16.03
CA LEU A 220 -8.65 3.28 -17.16
C LEU A 220 -9.55 3.21 -18.39
N GLY A 221 -9.13 3.75 -19.51
CA GLY A 221 -9.91 3.78 -20.74
C GLY A 221 -9.06 3.48 -21.96
N ILE A 222 -9.69 2.88 -22.94
CA ILE A 222 -9.18 2.82 -24.31
C ILE A 222 -10.27 3.30 -25.26
N GLY A 223 -9.90 3.96 -26.35
CA GLY A 223 -10.86 4.54 -27.25
C GLY A 223 -10.38 4.68 -28.67
N TYR A 224 -11.34 5.04 -29.51
CA TYR A 224 -11.15 5.31 -30.91
C TYR A 224 -11.72 6.69 -31.24
N HIS A 225 -10.96 7.47 -31.98
CA HIS A 225 -11.34 8.79 -32.45
C HIS A 225 -11.85 8.70 -33.90
N PHE A 226 -13.04 9.23 -34.18
CA PHE A 226 -13.69 9.08 -35.49
C PHE A 226 -13.47 10.24 -36.49
N GLY A 227 -12.93 11.39 -36.06
CA GLY A 227 -12.76 12.59 -36.89
C GLY A 227 -11.38 12.75 -37.53
N TYR A 228 -10.32 12.57 -36.74
CA TYR A 228 -8.92 12.76 -37.13
C TYR A 228 -8.14 11.43 -37.15
N GLU A 229 -7.44 11.16 -38.25
CA GLU A 229 -6.68 9.92 -38.42
C GLU A 229 -5.36 9.94 -37.63
N GLU A 230 -4.83 11.13 -37.37
CA GLU A 230 -3.57 11.44 -36.69
C GLU A 230 -3.61 11.13 -35.18
N ALA A 231 -4.81 11.14 -34.58
CA ALA A 231 -5.05 10.90 -33.16
C ALA A 231 -6.05 9.75 -32.91
N ARG A 232 -6.01 8.74 -33.80
CA ARG A 232 -7.01 7.66 -33.90
C ARG A 232 -7.21 6.84 -32.63
N TYR A 233 -6.14 6.48 -31.92
CA TYR A 233 -6.21 5.63 -30.73
C TYR A 233 -6.07 6.45 -29.47
N VAL A 234 -6.92 6.20 -28.48
CA VAL A 234 -6.92 6.89 -27.19
C VAL A 234 -6.63 5.91 -26.07
N ILE A 235 -5.70 6.25 -25.18
CA ILE A 235 -5.50 5.55 -23.90
C ILE A 235 -5.67 6.58 -22.80
N GLU A 236 -6.45 6.25 -21.77
CA GLU A 236 -6.78 7.14 -20.67
C GLU A 236 -6.53 6.46 -19.32
N ALA A 237 -5.99 7.22 -18.36
CA ALA A 237 -5.95 6.83 -16.96
C ALA A 237 -6.29 8.04 -16.08
N GLY A 238 -6.87 7.79 -14.90
CA GLY A 238 -7.27 8.89 -14.04
C GLY A 238 -7.78 8.45 -12.67
N LEU A 239 -8.26 9.43 -11.94
CA LEU A 239 -8.86 9.28 -10.61
C LEU A 239 -10.21 9.95 -10.60
N GLY A 240 -11.16 9.36 -9.88
CA GLY A 240 -12.47 9.92 -9.67
C GLY A 240 -12.92 9.84 -8.22
N ALA A 241 -13.90 10.68 -7.89
CA ALA A 241 -14.54 10.73 -6.59
C ALA A 241 -16.06 10.80 -6.75
N HIS A 242 -16.78 10.04 -5.91
CA HIS A 242 -18.21 10.15 -5.74
C HIS A 242 -18.50 11.35 -4.81
N LEU A 243 -19.01 12.45 -5.36
CA LEU A 243 -19.34 13.65 -4.59
C LEU A 243 -20.70 13.50 -3.91
N ILE A 244 -21.68 12.94 -4.63
CA ILE A 244 -23.04 12.71 -4.12
C ILE A 244 -23.47 11.32 -4.60
N THR A 245 -23.91 10.48 -3.67
CA THR A 245 -24.47 9.15 -3.97
C THR A 245 -25.86 9.05 -3.33
N ALA A 246 -26.89 9.18 -4.16
CA ALA A 246 -28.27 8.92 -3.80
C ALA A 246 -28.75 7.60 -4.44
N LYS A 247 -29.99 7.19 -4.13
CA LYS A 247 -30.54 5.89 -4.56
C LYS A 247 -30.52 5.71 -6.09
N ALA A 248 -30.91 6.76 -6.81
CA ALA A 248 -31.00 6.78 -8.28
C ALA A 248 -30.09 7.83 -8.95
N PHE A 249 -29.55 8.78 -8.20
CA PHE A 249 -28.73 9.88 -8.73
C PHE A 249 -27.31 9.83 -8.17
N ARG A 250 -26.33 10.11 -9.02
CA ARG A 250 -24.94 10.28 -8.63
C ARG A 250 -24.34 11.54 -9.21
N LEU A 251 -23.44 12.15 -8.46
CA LEU A 251 -22.57 13.21 -8.95
C LEU A 251 -21.13 12.79 -8.72
N ASN A 252 -20.36 12.73 -9.80
CA ASN A 252 -18.96 12.33 -9.76
C ASN A 252 -18.07 13.47 -10.26
N ALA A 253 -16.85 13.54 -9.75
CA ALA A 253 -15.78 14.34 -10.35
C ALA A 253 -14.64 13.41 -10.78
N GLU A 254 -14.09 13.63 -11.97
CA GLU A 254 -12.96 12.86 -12.50
C GLU A 254 -11.84 13.78 -12.96
N LEU A 255 -10.60 13.40 -12.66
CA LEU A 255 -9.40 13.93 -13.28
C LEU A 255 -8.81 12.81 -14.16
N ALA A 256 -8.78 13.04 -15.46
CA ALA A 256 -8.34 12.08 -16.45
C ALA A 256 -7.18 12.62 -17.28
N SER A 257 -6.21 11.75 -17.55
CA SER A 257 -5.11 11.98 -18.47
C SER A 257 -5.25 11.03 -19.64
N ALA A 258 -5.33 11.55 -20.86
CA ALA A 258 -5.40 10.78 -22.09
C ALA A 258 -4.18 11.06 -22.98
N ALA A 259 -3.70 10.01 -23.64
CA ALA A 259 -2.74 10.07 -24.73
C ALA A 259 -3.44 9.58 -26.01
N MET A 260 -3.37 10.38 -27.07
CA MET A 260 -4.01 10.08 -28.36
C MET A 260 -2.93 10.00 -29.45
N THR A 261 -2.96 8.96 -30.29
CA THR A 261 -1.92 8.73 -31.31
C THR A 261 -2.42 7.82 -32.44
N ASN A 262 -1.76 7.87 -33.59
CA ASN A 262 -1.87 6.91 -34.68
C ASN A 262 -0.70 5.91 -34.74
N PHE A 263 0.28 6.03 -33.83
CA PHE A 263 1.55 5.27 -33.78
C PHE A 263 2.57 5.56 -34.90
N GLU A 264 2.28 6.50 -35.80
CA GLU A 264 3.17 6.85 -36.92
C GLU A 264 3.72 8.28 -36.80
N GLU A 265 2.89 9.20 -36.32
CA GLU A 265 3.23 10.61 -36.13
C GLU A 265 3.59 10.88 -34.65
N GLY A 266 2.94 11.86 -34.01
CA GLY A 266 3.16 12.24 -32.62
C GLY A 266 2.02 11.85 -31.66
N VAL A 267 2.14 12.32 -30.42
CA VAL A 267 1.22 11.99 -29.32
C VAL A 267 0.56 13.27 -28.81
N TYR A 268 -0.77 13.30 -28.84
CA TYR A 268 -1.56 14.38 -28.28
C TYR A 268 -1.90 14.05 -26.82
N GLY A 269 -1.48 14.91 -25.90
CA GLY A 269 -1.79 14.81 -24.48
C GLY A 269 -3.03 15.60 -24.12
N ARG A 270 -4.00 14.99 -23.42
CA ARG A 270 -5.20 15.67 -22.95
C ARG A 270 -5.42 15.44 -21.46
N GLN A 271 -5.49 16.51 -20.69
CA GLN A 271 -5.92 16.48 -19.29
C GLN A 271 -7.36 16.97 -19.18
N SER A 272 -8.23 16.22 -18.53
CA SER A 272 -9.67 16.50 -18.44
C SER A 272 -10.12 16.50 -16.99
N LEU A 273 -10.69 17.62 -16.54
CA LEU A 273 -11.52 17.66 -15.35
C LEU A 273 -12.99 17.48 -15.77
N ARG A 274 -13.67 16.48 -15.23
CA ARG A 274 -15.05 16.13 -15.59
C ARG A 274 -15.94 16.19 -14.37
N VAL A 275 -17.14 16.74 -14.53
CA VAL A 275 -18.19 16.70 -13.50
C VAL A 275 -19.38 15.96 -14.09
N LEU A 276 -19.66 14.75 -13.60
CA LEU A 276 -20.60 13.83 -14.23
C LEU A 276 -21.85 13.65 -13.38
N ALA A 277 -23.00 13.97 -13.95
CA ALA A 277 -24.30 13.62 -13.38
C ALA A 277 -24.72 12.26 -13.92
N GLY A 278 -24.91 11.29 -13.02
CA GLY A 278 -25.32 9.92 -13.30
C GLY A 278 -26.75 9.64 -12.83
N TYR A 279 -27.50 8.89 -13.62
CA TYR A 279 -28.83 8.39 -13.26
C TYR A 279 -28.89 6.87 -13.44
N ARG A 280 -29.11 6.17 -12.32
CA ARG A 280 -29.21 4.71 -12.27
C ARG A 280 -30.62 4.29 -12.66
N ILE A 281 -30.76 3.77 -13.88
CA ILE A 281 -32.05 3.32 -14.45
C ILE A 281 -32.47 1.99 -13.81
N VAL A 282 -31.53 1.05 -13.70
CA VAL A 282 -31.67 -0.22 -12.98
C VAL A 282 -30.41 -0.46 -12.15
N PRO A 283 -30.42 -1.33 -11.12
CA PRO A 283 -29.29 -1.49 -10.19
C PRO A 283 -27.90 -1.63 -10.81
N ARG A 284 -27.80 -2.22 -12.02
CA ARG A 284 -26.54 -2.45 -12.74
C ARG A 284 -26.29 -1.51 -13.92
N PHE A 285 -27.21 -0.61 -14.26
CA PHE A 285 -27.10 0.23 -15.45
C PHE A 285 -27.34 1.70 -15.11
N GLU A 286 -26.36 2.52 -15.48
CA GLU A 286 -26.35 3.96 -15.23
C GLU A 286 -26.06 4.70 -16.53
N VAL A 287 -26.83 5.75 -16.79
CA VAL A 287 -26.50 6.74 -17.82
C VAL A 287 -25.83 7.92 -17.14
N PHE A 288 -24.84 8.53 -17.78
CA PHE A 288 -24.19 9.72 -17.24
C PHE A 288 -23.93 10.74 -18.34
N ALA A 289 -23.93 12.01 -17.96
CA ALA A 289 -23.50 13.11 -18.81
C ALA A 289 -22.91 14.23 -17.97
N GLY A 290 -22.05 15.05 -18.55
CA GLY A 290 -21.49 16.18 -17.82
C GLY A 290 -20.53 17.05 -18.60
N PRO A 291 -20.29 18.29 -18.15
CA PRO A 291 -19.29 19.16 -18.73
C PRO A 291 -17.87 18.64 -18.46
N THR A 292 -16.96 18.96 -19.38
CA THR A 292 -15.53 18.70 -19.25
C THR A 292 -14.75 20.00 -19.43
N PHE A 293 -13.71 20.18 -18.63
CA PHE A 293 -12.70 21.21 -18.83
C PHE A 293 -11.41 20.51 -19.24
N ASN A 294 -10.92 20.83 -20.43
CA ASN A 294 -9.87 20.10 -21.09
C ASN A 294 -8.66 20.99 -21.34
N HIS A 295 -7.47 20.43 -21.15
CA HIS A 295 -6.18 20.98 -21.57
C HIS A 295 -5.58 20.03 -22.61
N LEU A 296 -5.45 20.50 -23.84
CA LEU A 296 -4.83 19.75 -24.95
C LEU A 296 -3.42 20.29 -25.20
N MET A 297 -2.49 19.36 -25.38
CA MET A 297 -1.07 19.63 -25.61
C MET A 297 -0.56 18.74 -26.73
N PHE A 298 0.12 19.33 -27.71
CA PHE A 298 0.74 18.64 -28.85
C PHE A 298 1.91 19.47 -29.42
N GLU A 299 2.77 18.85 -30.22
CA GLU A 299 3.93 19.51 -30.84
C GLU A 299 3.47 20.44 -31.97
N ASN A 300 4.13 21.60 -32.14
CA ASN A 300 3.69 22.64 -33.07
C ASN A 300 3.69 22.22 -34.56
N ASP A 301 4.41 21.16 -34.91
CA ASP A 301 4.45 20.58 -36.26
C ASP A 301 3.30 19.60 -36.53
N GLN A 302 2.54 19.23 -35.50
CA GLN A 302 1.37 18.37 -35.61
C GLN A 302 0.12 19.19 -35.99
N PRO A 303 -0.81 18.62 -36.79
CA PRO A 303 -2.06 19.29 -37.12
C PRO A 303 -2.95 19.47 -35.89
N ASP A 304 -3.65 20.60 -35.82
CA ASP A 304 -4.66 20.82 -34.78
C ASP A 304 -5.84 19.85 -34.97
N ILE A 305 -6.03 18.96 -34.00
CA ILE A 305 -7.11 17.96 -33.96
C ILE A 305 -8.42 18.54 -33.39
N ARG A 306 -8.66 19.85 -33.61
CA ARG A 306 -9.88 20.56 -33.21
C ARG A 306 -10.17 21.75 -34.13
N ASP A 307 -11.44 22.06 -34.31
CA ASP A 307 -11.91 23.21 -35.12
C ASP A 307 -11.76 24.59 -34.43
N ASN A 308 -10.60 24.90 -33.83
CA ASN A 308 -10.22 26.23 -33.31
C ASN A 308 -11.10 26.87 -32.20
N ARG A 309 -11.99 26.11 -31.55
CA ARG A 309 -12.84 26.63 -30.45
C ARG A 309 -12.16 26.61 -29.08
N TYR A 310 -11.00 27.25 -28.95
CA TYR A 310 -10.30 27.32 -27.67
C TYR A 310 -10.77 28.52 -26.84
N LEU A 311 -10.80 28.35 -25.53
CA LEU A 311 -10.95 29.47 -24.59
C LEU A 311 -9.64 30.24 -24.44
N TRP A 312 -8.53 29.52 -24.53
CA TRP A 312 -7.19 30.06 -24.45
C TRP A 312 -6.22 29.15 -25.18
N THR A 313 -5.23 29.75 -25.82
CA THR A 313 -4.15 29.05 -26.52
C THR A 313 -2.81 29.71 -26.20
N SER A 314 -1.77 28.92 -26.06
CA SER A 314 -0.39 29.38 -26.00
C SER A 314 0.47 28.54 -26.93
N HIS A 315 1.23 29.22 -27.78
CA HIS A 315 2.21 28.61 -28.67
C HIS A 315 3.58 28.84 -28.03
N GLY A 316 4.15 27.79 -27.43
CA GLY A 316 5.55 27.79 -27.03
C GLY A 316 6.46 27.57 -28.23
N ASP A 317 7.78 27.48 -28.00
CA ASP A 317 8.75 27.27 -29.09
C ASP A 317 8.47 25.95 -29.84
N ASP A 318 8.14 24.86 -29.11
CA ASP A 318 7.93 23.53 -29.71
C ASP A 318 6.53 22.93 -29.44
N VAL A 319 5.75 23.50 -28.51
CA VAL A 319 4.50 22.87 -28.01
C VAL A 319 3.33 23.85 -28.00
N PHE A 320 2.21 23.40 -28.54
CA PHE A 320 0.92 24.04 -28.44
C PHE A 320 0.20 23.63 -27.15
N ASN A 321 -0.42 24.60 -26.47
CA ASN A 321 -1.28 24.37 -25.31
C ASN A 321 -2.62 25.05 -25.51
N GLY A 322 -3.72 24.30 -25.39
CA GLY A 322 -5.07 24.81 -25.61
C GLY A 322 -6.04 24.38 -24.52
N PHE A 323 -6.75 25.34 -23.90
CA PHE A 323 -7.85 25.06 -22.99
C PHE A 323 -9.19 25.17 -23.70
N TYR A 324 -10.10 24.24 -23.41
CA TYR A 324 -11.45 24.29 -23.96
C TYR A 324 -12.47 23.61 -23.03
N LEU A 325 -13.74 23.99 -23.24
CA LEU A 325 -14.88 23.33 -22.62
C LEU A 325 -15.49 22.32 -23.58
N GLY A 326 -15.99 21.24 -23.00
CA GLY A 326 -16.58 20.11 -23.69
C GLY A 326 -17.71 19.46 -22.91
N GLY A 327 -18.11 18.29 -23.37
CA GLY A 327 -19.17 17.50 -22.76
C GLY A 327 -18.99 16.03 -23.09
N ILE A 328 -19.18 15.19 -22.08
CA ILE A 328 -19.13 13.74 -22.22
C ILE A 328 -20.50 13.15 -21.88
N VAL A 329 -20.88 12.11 -22.60
CA VAL A 329 -22.07 11.31 -22.33
C VAL A 329 -21.73 9.84 -22.44
N GLY A 330 -22.34 9.01 -21.61
CA GLY A 330 -22.09 7.58 -21.66
C GLY A 330 -23.04 6.75 -20.82
N VAL A 331 -22.76 5.45 -20.84
CA VAL A 331 -23.44 4.42 -20.06
C VAL A 331 -22.41 3.64 -19.26
N GLN A 332 -22.80 3.15 -18.09
CA GLN A 332 -21.98 2.34 -17.20
C GLN A 332 -22.75 1.11 -16.76
N PHE A 333 -22.04 -0.01 -16.69
CA PHE A 333 -22.52 -1.28 -16.21
C PHE A 333 -21.71 -1.71 -14.98
N SER A 334 -22.38 -1.89 -13.84
CA SER A 334 -21.72 -2.35 -12.61
C SER A 334 -21.56 -3.87 -12.62
N LEU A 335 -20.34 -4.34 -12.32
CA LEU A 335 -19.93 -5.75 -12.32
C LEU A 335 -20.23 -6.44 -10.98
#